data_AF-A0A5K1A243-F1
#
_entry.id   AF-A0A5K1A243-F1
#
_cell.length_a   1.000
_cell.length_b   1.000
_cell.length_c   1.000
_cell.angle_alpha   90.00
_cell.angle_beta   90.00
_cell.angle_gamma   90.00
#
_symmetry.space_group_name_H-M   'P 1'
#
loop_
_entity.id
_entity.type
_entity.pdbx_description
1 polymer ?
#
loop_
_entity_poly.entity_id
_entity_poly.type
_entity_poly.pdbx_seq_one_letter_code
_entity_poly.pdbx_strand_id
1 'polypeptide(L)'
;ACKLEPSRMSTRYAVALHRIKDAERTQDPTQQLPLAANEMASILREGDPAIIEPRIAWAGLAMVHRAQHEIAAGFGYIEMDLKEVEERALHTLQQ
;
A
#
# COMPACT_ATOMS: atom_id res chain seq x y z
N ALA A 1 13.55 2.91 -17.72
CA ALA A 1 13.41 2.22 -16.42
C ALA A 1 13.82 0.76 -16.59
N CYS A 2 14.67 0.20 -15.72
CA CYS A 2 14.92 -1.24 -15.70
C CYS A 2 13.69 -1.93 -15.11
N LYS A 3 13.09 -2.87 -15.86
CA LYS A 3 12.02 -3.72 -15.33
C LYS A 3 12.52 -4.43 -14.07
N LEU A 4 11.69 -4.50 -13.03
CA LEU A 4 12.04 -5.25 -11.83
C LEU A 4 12.22 -6.74 -12.19
N GLU A 5 13.10 -7.45 -11.48
CA GLU A 5 13.20 -8.90 -11.60
C GLU A 5 12.03 -9.58 -10.85
N PRO A 6 11.40 -10.63 -11.39
CA PRO A 6 10.20 -11.24 -10.80
C PRO A 6 10.38 -11.69 -9.34
N SER A 7 11.56 -12.22 -8.99
CA SER A 7 11.93 -12.64 -7.63
C SER A 7 12.07 -11.47 -6.65
N ARG A 8 12.48 -10.29 -7.14
CA ARG A 8 12.54 -9.06 -6.34
C ARG A 8 11.14 -8.50 -6.10
N MET A 9 10.24 -8.61 -7.09
CA MET A 9 8.85 -8.17 -6.95
C MET A 9 8.08 -9.02 -5.92
N SER A 10 8.18 -10.35 -5.98
CA SER A 10 7.49 -11.23 -5.03
C SER A 10 7.95 -10.99 -3.59
N THR A 11 9.25 -10.75 -3.40
CA THR A 11 9.82 -10.37 -2.10
C THR A 11 9.24 -9.04 -1.60
N ARG A 12 9.20 -8.00 -2.45
CA ARG A 12 8.61 -6.70 -2.11
C ARG A 12 7.13 -6.82 -1.75
N TYR A 13 6.36 -7.61 -2.50
CA TYR A 13 4.95 -7.87 -2.20
C TYR A 13 4.76 -8.52 -0.83
N ALA A 14 5.55 -9.56 -0.52
CA ALA A 14 5.49 -10.25 0.77
C ALA A 14 5.85 -9.33 1.94
N VAL A 15 6.89 -8.49 1.78
CA VAL A 15 7.27 -7.47 2.77
C VAL A 15 6.14 -6.47 2.97
N ALA A 16 5.53 -5.96 1.91
CA ALA A 16 4.43 -5.01 1.99
C ALA A 16 3.21 -5.60 2.73
N LEU A 17 2.85 -6.87 2.46
CA LEU A 17 1.80 -7.56 3.22
C LEU A 17 2.12 -7.70 4.71
N HIS A 18 3.37 -8.00 5.04
CA HIS A 18 3.80 -8.08 6.43
C HIS A 18 3.65 -6.73 7.15
N ARG A 19 4.01 -5.64 6.48
CA ARG A 19 3.86 -4.27 7.00
C ARG A 19 2.39 -3.89 7.25
N ILE A 20 1.47 -4.28 6.36
CA ILE A 20 0.03 -4.07 6.56
C ILE A 20 -0.42 -4.77 7.85
N LYS A 21 -0.07 -6.06 8.02
CA LYS A 21 -0.42 -6.82 9.22
C LYS A 21 0.18 -6.25 10.49
N ASP A 22 1.41 -5.74 10.42
CA ASP A 22 2.05 -5.11 11.58
C ASP A 22 1.31 -3.82 11.96
N ALA A 23 0.92 -2.99 10.99
CA ALA A 23 0.10 -1.79 11.22
C ALA A 23 -1.26 -2.11 11.84
N GLU A 24 -1.94 -3.16 11.35
CA GLU A 24 -3.21 -3.63 11.92
C GLU A 24 -3.04 -4.10 13.37
N ARG A 25 -1.95 -4.80 13.67
CA ARG A 25 -1.66 -5.30 15.03
C ARG A 25 -1.31 -4.17 16.00
N THR A 26 -0.51 -3.20 15.56
CA THR A 26 -0.09 -2.06 16.39
C THR A 26 -1.14 -0.97 16.44
N GLN A 27 -2.11 -1.00 15.52
CA GLN A 27 -3.08 0.07 15.30
C GLN A 27 -2.38 1.41 15.00
N ASP A 28 -1.19 1.38 14.38
CA ASP A 28 -0.42 2.57 14.02
C ASP A 28 -0.26 2.65 12.48
N PRO A 29 -0.95 3.60 11.82
CA PRO A 29 -0.90 3.74 10.39
C PRO A 29 0.29 4.58 9.90
N THR A 30 1.04 5.24 10.80
CA THR A 30 1.95 6.34 10.43
C THR A 30 3.24 5.89 9.76
N GLN A 31 3.71 4.67 10.05
CA GLN A 31 4.99 4.17 9.54
C GLN A 31 4.83 3.04 8.52
N GLN A 32 4.11 1.97 8.87
CA GLN A 32 4.13 0.75 8.07
C GLN A 32 3.25 0.84 6.81
N LEU A 33 2.13 1.56 6.87
CA LEU A 33 1.18 1.66 5.75
C LEU A 33 1.71 2.51 4.57
N PRO A 34 2.33 3.69 4.77
CA PRO A 34 2.95 4.44 3.67
C PRO A 34 4.05 3.64 2.97
N LEU A 35 4.84 2.90 3.74
CA LEU A 35 5.88 2.03 3.20
C LEU A 35 5.30 0.87 2.40
N ALA A 36 4.21 0.25 2.88
CA ALA A 36 3.50 -0.79 2.14
C ALA A 36 2.87 -0.25 0.85
N ALA A 37 2.26 0.94 0.89
CA ALA A 37 1.69 1.61 -0.28
C ALA A 37 2.76 1.83 -1.36
N ASN A 38 3.92 2.37 -0.98
CA ASN A 38 5.01 2.63 -1.92
C ASN A 38 5.54 1.36 -2.58
N GLU A 39 5.70 0.27 -1.81
CA GLU A 39 6.11 -1.01 -2.38
C GLU A 39 5.08 -1.53 -3.39
N MET A 40 3.78 -1.52 -3.04
CA MET A 40 2.70 -1.96 -3.94
C MET A 40 2.59 -1.10 -5.20
N ALA A 41 2.70 0.23 -5.07
CA ALA A 41 2.70 1.16 -6.20
C ALA A 41 3.93 0.96 -7.10
N SER A 42 5.11 0.74 -6.52
CA SER A 42 6.32 0.43 -7.31
C SER A 42 6.19 -0.86 -8.10
N ILE A 43 5.54 -1.89 -7.53
CA ILE A 43 5.27 -3.17 -8.21
C ILE A 43 4.32 -2.93 -9.39
N LEU A 44 3.29 -2.10 -9.24
CA LEU A 44 2.38 -1.72 -10.32
C LEU A 44 3.08 -0.95 -11.44
N ARG A 45 4.01 -0.05 -11.11
CA ARG A 45 4.69 0.83 -12.07
C ARG A 45 5.87 0.16 -12.79
N GLU A 46 6.65 -0.64 -12.08
CA GLU A 46 7.93 -1.19 -12.56
C GLU A 46 7.85 -2.69 -12.90
N GLY A 47 6.73 -3.32 -12.56
CA GLY A 47 6.44 -4.72 -12.83
C GLY A 47 6.12 -5.00 -14.29
N ASP A 48 6.57 -6.15 -14.80
CA ASP A 48 6.12 -6.62 -16.11
C ASP A 48 4.71 -7.22 -16.00
N PRO A 49 3.68 -6.64 -16.66
CA PRO A 49 2.31 -7.16 -16.61
C PRO A 49 2.14 -8.53 -17.26
N ALA A 50 3.12 -9.02 -18.04
CA ALA A 50 3.14 -10.39 -18.52
C ALA A 50 3.60 -11.40 -17.45
N ILE A 51 4.19 -10.91 -16.36
CA ILE A 51 4.74 -11.74 -15.27
C ILE A 51 3.92 -11.56 -13.98
N ILE A 52 3.41 -10.36 -13.73
CA ILE A 52 2.52 -10.08 -12.60
C ILE A 52 1.08 -10.18 -13.07
N GLU A 53 0.23 -10.85 -12.31
CA GLU A 53 -1.21 -10.65 -12.44
C GLU A 53 -1.57 -9.30 -11.78
N PRO A 54 -1.86 -8.22 -12.55
CA PRO A 54 -1.98 -6.86 -12.00
C PRO A 54 -3.06 -6.76 -10.90
N ARG A 55 -4.04 -7.66 -10.94
CA ARG A 55 -5.07 -7.85 -9.92
C ARG A 55 -4.48 -8.08 -8.52
N ILE A 56 -3.38 -8.82 -8.39
CA ILE A 56 -2.75 -9.14 -7.10
C ILE A 56 -2.12 -7.90 -6.46
N ALA A 57 -1.45 -7.07 -7.28
CA ALA A 57 -0.84 -5.83 -6.80
C ALA A 57 -1.90 -4.77 -6.46
N TRP A 58 -2.97 -4.65 -7.25
CA TRP A 58 -4.14 -3.82 -6.92
C TRP A 58 -4.85 -4.28 -5.65
N ALA A 59 -5.01 -5.60 -5.45
CA ALA A 59 -5.54 -6.14 -4.20
C ALA A 59 -4.63 -5.78 -3.00
N GLY A 60 -3.31 -5.80 -3.20
CA GLY A 60 -2.32 -5.32 -2.25
C GLY A 60 -2.55 -3.87 -1.83
N LEU A 61 -2.69 -2.97 -2.80
CA LEU A 61 -2.94 -1.55 -2.56
C LEU A 61 -4.30 -1.31 -1.88
N ALA A 62 -5.34 -2.03 -2.29
CA ALA A 62 -6.65 -1.97 -1.65
C ALA A 62 -6.60 -2.40 -0.17
N MET A 63 -5.80 -3.41 0.18
CA MET A 63 -5.59 -3.81 1.57
C MET A 63 -4.90 -2.71 2.40
N VAL A 64 -3.95 -1.97 1.83
CA VAL A 64 -3.32 -0.83 2.52
C VAL A 64 -4.36 0.24 2.86
N HIS A 65 -5.17 0.65 1.88
CA HIS A 65 -6.21 1.67 2.09
C HIS A 65 -7.29 1.20 3.07
N ARG A 66 -7.67 -0.08 3.01
CA ARG A 66 -8.60 -0.67 3.98
C ARG A 66 -8.04 -0.61 5.40
N ALA A 67 -6.80 -1.05 5.62
CA ALA A 67 -6.17 -1.00 6.94
C ALA A 67 -6.07 0.44 7.46
N GLN A 68 -5.72 1.41 6.61
CA GLN A 68 -5.72 2.83 6.97
C GLN A 68 -7.11 3.29 7.44
N HIS A 69 -8.15 2.96 6.68
CA HIS A 69 -9.52 3.35 7.00
C HIS A 69 -10.02 2.70 8.29
N GLU A 70 -9.78 1.39 8.47
CA GLU A 70 -10.21 0.65 9.66
C GLU A 70 -9.53 1.15 10.93
N ILE A 71 -8.23 1.46 10.87
CA ILE A 71 -7.50 2.04 12.00
C ILE A 71 -8.04 3.44 12.31
N ALA A 72 -8.25 4.29 11.30
CA ALA A 72 -8.80 5.63 11.49
C ALA A 72 -10.24 5.59 12.09
N ALA A 73 -11.07 4.67 11.61
CA ALA A 73 -12.43 4.46 12.10
C ALA A 73 -12.48 3.89 13.53
N GLY A 74 -11.52 3.06 13.91
CA GLY A 74 -11.44 2.45 15.25
C GLY A 74 -11.07 3.41 16.38
N PHE A 75 -10.34 4.49 16.09
CA PHE A 75 -9.86 5.43 17.12
C PHE A 75 -10.76 6.64 17.39
N GLY A 76 -11.91 6.78 16.73
CA GLY A 76 -12.68 8.02 16.87
C GLY A 76 -11.88 9.25 16.44
N TYR A 77 -10.90 9.08 15.53
CA TYR A 77 -10.24 10.17 14.82
C TYR A 77 -11.21 10.70 13.76
N ILE A 78 -12.32 11.28 14.21
CA ILE A 78 -13.20 12.14 13.42
C ILE A 78 -12.48 13.49 13.26
N GLU A 79 -11.27 13.48 12.69
CA GLU A 79 -10.54 14.67 12.21
C GLU A 79 -9.13 14.37 11.66
N MET A 80 -8.80 13.13 11.24
CA MET A 80 -7.76 13.03 10.22
C MET A 80 -8.44 13.40 8.91
N ASP A 81 -8.39 14.69 8.60
CA ASP A 81 -9.07 15.37 7.50
C ASP A 81 -9.12 14.43 6.29
N LEU A 82 -10.33 14.04 5.89
CA LEU A 82 -10.58 13.15 4.75
C LEU A 82 -9.79 13.61 3.51
N LYS A 83 -9.53 14.92 3.45
CA LYS A 83 -8.67 15.61 2.50
C LYS A 83 -7.21 15.15 2.51
N GLU A 84 -6.58 14.89 3.66
CA GLU A 84 -5.22 14.34 3.71
C GLU A 84 -5.16 12.91 3.17
N VAL A 85 -6.19 12.10 3.42
CA VAL A 85 -6.27 10.74 2.90
C VAL A 85 -6.49 10.76 1.39
N GLU A 86 -7.39 11.63 0.92
CA GLU A 86 -7.65 11.86 -0.50
C GLU A 86 -6.40 12.40 -1.22
N GLU A 87 -5.70 13.37 -0.63
CA GLU A 87 -4.49 13.96 -1.18
C GLU A 87 -3.36 12.95 -1.26
N ARG A 88 -3.17 12.09 -0.24
CA ARG A 88 -2.18 10.98 -0.32
C ARG A 88 -2.57 9.94 -1.36
N ALA A 89 -3.86 9.63 -1.51
CA ALA A 89 -4.33 8.69 -2.54
C ALA A 89 -4.07 9.26 -3.96
N LEU A 90 -4.37 10.54 -4.17
CA LEU A 90 -4.07 11.26 -5.41
C LEU A 90 -2.57 11.31 -5.69
N HIS A 91 -1.75 11.62 -4.69
CA HIS A 91 -0.30 11.67 -4.85
C HIS A 91 0.31 10.31 -5.19
N THR A 92 -0.24 9.24 -4.62
CA THR A 92 0.18 7.86 -4.93
C THR A 92 -0.20 7.47 -6.36
N LEU A 93 -1.34 7.95 -6.87
CA LEU A 93 -1.81 7.67 -8.22
C LEU A 93 -1.09 8.49 -9.31
N GLN A 94 -0.47 9.62 -8.97
CA GLN A 94 0.22 10.49 -9.92
C GLN A 94 1.72 10.20 -10.10
N GLN A 95 2.34 9.30 -9.29
CA GLN A 95 3.77 8.95 -9.33
C GLN A 95 4.09 7.65 -10.08
#